data_AF-A0A351H8S0-F1
#
_entry.id   AF-A0A351H8S0-F1
#
_cell.length_a   1.000
_cell.length_b   1.000
_cell.length_c   1.000
_cell.angle_alpha   90.00
_cell.angle_beta   90.00
_cell.angle_gamma   90.00
#
_symmetry.space_group_name_H-M   'P 1'
#
loop_
_entity.id
_entity.type
_entity.pdbx_description
1 polymer ?
#
loop_
_entity_poly.entity_id
_entity_poly.type
_entity_poly.pdbx_seq_one_letter_code
_entity_poly.pdbx_strand_id
1 'polypeptide(L)' 'RVWKEFNDFDLDSDDFYIIGSDFERDFPSKVNKGMIGYAESTLLPQVELVDFAVEWMTKNRK' A
#
# COMPACT_ATOMS: atom_id res chain seq x y z
N ARG A 1 -23.99 0.30 24.64
CA ARG A 1 -23.07 -0.52 23.81
C ARG A 1 -23.76 -1.83 23.49
N VAL A 2 -23.79 -2.24 22.23
CA VAL A 2 -24.40 -3.50 21.76
C VAL A 2 -23.43 -4.19 20.81
N TRP A 3 -23.36 -5.51 20.91
CA TRP A 3 -22.64 -6.35 19.94
C TRP A 3 -23.50 -6.50 18.69
N LYS A 4 -22.92 -6.25 17.52
CA LYS A 4 -23.61 -6.35 16.23
C LYS A 4 -22.73 -7.12 15.26
N GLU A 5 -23.33 -8.08 14.59
CA GLU A 5 -22.71 -8.86 13.54
C GLU A 5 -22.93 -8.17 12.19
N PHE A 6 -21.88 -8.15 11.36
CA PHE A 6 -21.89 -7.65 9.99
C PHE A 6 -20.84 -8.41 9.17
N ASN A 7 -21.03 -8.42 7.85
CA ASN A 7 -20.06 -8.99 6.92
C ASN A 7 -18.99 -7.95 6.61
N ASP A 8 -17.74 -8.38 6.54
CA ASP A 8 -16.60 -7.56 6.17
C ASP A 8 -15.65 -8.37 5.29
N PHE A 9 -14.66 -7.70 4.70
CA PHE A 9 -13.59 -8.36 3.98
C PHE A 9 -12.58 -8.97 4.94
N ASP A 10 -12.06 -10.15 4.58
CA ASP A 10 -10.89 -10.72 5.23
C ASP A 10 -9.65 -10.01 4.67
N LEU A 11 -9.20 -8.96 5.37
CA LEU A 11 -8.12 -8.11 4.92
C LEU A 11 -6.76 -8.80 5.10
N ASP A 12 -6.07 -9.02 3.98
CA ASP A 12 -4.68 -9.53 3.95
C ASP A 12 -3.71 -8.43 3.53
N SER A 13 -2.70 -8.18 4.38
CA SER A 13 -1.65 -7.18 4.20
C SER A 13 -0.25 -7.77 3.96
N ASP A 14 -0.11 -9.10 3.86
CA ASP A 14 1.20 -9.76 3.84
C ASP A 14 2.05 -9.38 2.62
N ASP A 15 1.43 -9.05 1.50
CA ASP A 15 2.09 -8.65 0.25
C ASP A 15 2.26 -7.13 0.09
N PHE A 16 1.80 -6.30 1.05
CA PHE A 16 1.86 -4.84 0.92
C PHE A 16 3.29 -4.32 0.81
N TYR A 17 4.25 -4.98 1.45
CA TYR A 17 5.67 -4.64 1.32
C TYR A 17 6.19 -4.88 -0.12
N ILE A 18 5.70 -5.92 -0.80
CA ILE A 18 6.07 -6.23 -2.18
C ILE A 18 5.45 -5.19 -3.11
N ILE A 19 4.16 -4.89 -2.94
CA ILE A 19 3.45 -3.85 -3.70
C ILE A 19 4.15 -2.50 -3.57
N GLY A 20 4.51 -2.10 -2.34
CA GLY A 20 5.24 -0.87 -2.09
C GLY A 20 6.61 -0.85 -2.78
N SER A 21 7.37 -1.93 -2.65
CA SER A 21 8.70 -2.05 -3.27
C SER A 21 8.63 -1.97 -4.80
N ASP A 22 7.63 -2.62 -5.41
CA ASP A 22 7.41 -2.58 -6.86
C ASP A 22 6.97 -1.19 -7.32
N PHE A 23 6.10 -0.51 -6.56
CA PHE A 23 5.69 0.87 -6.86
C PHE A 23 6.88 1.84 -6.81
N GLU A 24 7.73 1.74 -5.78
CA GLU A 24 8.93 2.55 -5.65
C GLU A 24 9.92 2.33 -6.80
N ARG A 25 10.07 1.08 -7.24
CA ARG A 25 10.93 0.72 -8.38
C ARG A 25 10.38 1.29 -9.70
N ASP A 26 9.09 1.16 -9.92
CA ASP A 26 8.47 1.50 -11.21
C ASP A 26 8.17 3.01 -11.33
N PHE A 27 7.98 3.71 -10.20
CA PHE A 27 7.70 5.15 -10.15
C PHE A 27 8.61 5.94 -9.20
N PRO A 28 9.95 5.88 -9.36
CA PRO A 28 10.89 6.47 -8.40
C PRO A 28 10.75 7.99 -8.26
N SER A 29 10.28 8.69 -9.30
CA SER A 29 10.05 10.15 -9.26
C SER A 29 8.82 10.55 -8.44
N LYS A 30 7.92 9.62 -8.12
CA LYS A 30 6.71 9.87 -7.33
C LYS A 30 6.91 9.60 -5.84
N VAL A 31 8.05 9.03 -5.47
CA VAL A 31 8.35 8.62 -4.10
C VAL A 31 9.43 9.53 -3.53
N ASN A 32 9.06 10.28 -2.49
CA ASN A 32 9.99 11.13 -1.76
C ASN A 32 10.38 10.41 -0.46
N LYS A 33 11.65 10.01 -0.36
CA LYS A 33 12.21 9.42 0.86
C LYS A 33 13.04 10.44 1.63
N GLY A 34 12.98 10.41 2.95
CA GLY A 34 13.75 11.29 3.80
C GLY A 34 13.63 10.95 5.27
N MET A 35 14.32 11.72 6.11
CA MET A 35 14.27 11.58 7.56
C MET A 35 13.32 12.61 8.17
N ILE A 36 12.43 12.17 9.03
CA ILE A 36 11.67 13.03 9.93
C ILE A 36 12.19 12.78 11.35
N GLY A 37 13.11 13.64 11.80
CA GLY A 37 13.90 13.37 13.00
C GLY A 37 14.77 12.13 12.81
N TYR A 38 14.52 11.08 13.59
CA TYR A 38 15.22 9.79 13.50
C TYR A 38 14.49 8.73 12.66
N ALA A 39 13.29 9.02 12.15
CA ALA A 39 12.49 8.06 11.40
C ALA A 39 12.73 8.17 9.90
N GLU A 40 13.02 7.04 9.24
CA GLU A 40 12.88 6.92 7.79
C GLU A 40 11.41 7.10 7.41
N SER A 41 11.15 7.99 6.46
CA SER A 41 9.80 8.39 6.07
C SER A 41 9.67 8.43 4.56
N THR A 42 8.45 8.17 4.09
CA THR A 42 8.13 8.11 2.67
C THR A 42 6.85 8.90 2.40
N LEU A 43 6.92 9.84 1.46
CA LEU A 43 5.78 10.60 0.96
C LEU A 43 5.55 10.22 -0.50
N LEU A 44 4.32 9.78 -0.80
CA LEU A 44 3.91 9.27 -2.11
C LEU A 44 2.42 9.60 -2.39
N PRO A 45 2.00 9.69 -3.66
CA PRO A 45 0.61 9.96 -4.03
C PRO A 45 -0.29 8.74 -3.81
N GLN A 46 -1.25 8.86 -2.88
CA GLN A 46 -2.12 7.73 -2.48
C GLN A 46 -2.93 7.16 -3.65
N VAL A 47 -3.59 8.00 -4.46
CA VAL A 47 -4.45 7.55 -5.57
C VAL A 47 -3.66 6.67 -6.53
N GLU A 48 -2.47 7.11 -6.91
CA GLU A 48 -1.63 6.40 -7.87
C GLU A 48 -1.07 5.10 -7.29
N LEU A 49 -0.74 5.06 -6.00
CA LEU A 49 -0.36 3.83 -5.31
C LEU A 49 -1.53 2.84 -5.26
N VAL A 50 -2.75 3.31 -4.98
CA VAL A 50 -3.94 2.46 -4.90
C VAL A 50 -4.29 1.91 -6.28
N ASP A 51 -4.26 2.73 -7.33
CA ASP A 51 -4.50 2.28 -8.71
C ASP A 51 -3.47 1.22 -9.12
N PHE A 52 -2.19 1.46 -8.81
CA PHE A 52 -1.13 0.48 -9.02
C PHE A 52 -1.38 -0.82 -8.23
N ALA A 53 -1.74 -0.72 -6.95
CA ALA A 53 -1.98 -1.87 -6.09
C ALA A 53 -3.14 -2.72 -6.60
N VAL A 54 -4.22 -2.11 -7.13
CA VAL A 54 -5.35 -2.83 -7.73
C VAL A 54 -4.89 -3.66 -8.93
N GLU A 55 -4.11 -3.08 -9.85
CA GLU A 55 -3.57 -3.81 -10.99
C GLU A 55 -2.61 -4.92 -10.55
N TRP A 56 -1.76 -4.64 -9.57
CA TRP A 56 -0.80 -5.60 -9.03
C TRP A 56 -1.52 -6.78 -8.40
N MET A 57 -2.50 -6.53 -7.52
CA MET A 57 -3.26 -7.58 -6.83
C MET A 57 -4.05 -8.43 -7.85
N THR A 58 -4.63 -7.81 -8.89
CA THR A 58 -5.35 -8.53 -9.95
C THR A 58 -4.45 -9.53 -10.70
N LYS A 59 -3.14 -9.24 -10.81
CA LYS A 59 -2.17 -10.10 -11.51
C LYS A 59 -1.55 -11.16 -10.60
N ASN A 60 -1.43 -10.89 -9.30
CA ASN A 60 -0.61 -11.69 -8.38
C ASN A 60 -1.41 -12.46 -7.33
N ARG A 61 -2.53 -11.93 -6.83
CA ARG A 61 -3.44 -12.65 -5.94
C ARG A 61 -4.34 -13.56 -6.76
N LYS A 62 -4.58 -14.78 -6.28
CA LYS A 62 -5.48 -15.76 -6.89
C LYS A 62 -6.74 -15.94 -6.05
#